data_AF-A0A935CHN4-F1
#
_entry.id   AF-A0A935CHN4-F1
#
_cell.length_a   1.000
_cell.length_b   1.000
_cell.length_c   1.000
_cell.angle_alpha   90.00
_cell.angle_beta   90.00
_cell.angle_gamma   90.00
#
_symmetry.space_group_name_H-M   'P 1'
#
loop_
_entity.id
_entity.type
_entity.pdbx_description
1 polymer ?
#
loop_
_entity_poly.entity_id
_entity_poly.type
_entity_poly.pdbx_seq_one_letter_code
_entity_poly.pdbx_strand_id
1 'polypeptide(L)'
;MPTIRILYSSLLAVALLTQPAFAQNKAAIGKSASEFLKLSGSLAASLADLTKRTKTASPNDKDMLKLVTQQLALVDATNDGVLALGVVAAEVRDAADLTIVKKHLANRCIALKSLTDGTGKYLGSLVSNIAAVATVAEVKKAQDIVVQLGQHALCNPGSGK
;
A
#
# COMPACT_ATOMS: atom_id res chain seq x y z
N MET A 1 3.21 2.27 58.13
CA MET A 1 3.65 2.33 56.71
C MET A 1 2.87 1.31 55.86
N PRO A 2 1.70 1.64 55.27
CA PRO A 2 1.00 0.76 54.33
C PRO A 2 0.78 1.37 52.92
N THR A 3 1.27 2.58 52.67
CA THR A 3 0.94 3.36 51.46
C THR A 3 1.67 2.90 50.18
N ILE A 4 2.74 2.11 50.31
CA ILE A 4 3.57 1.67 49.17
C ILE A 4 2.93 0.50 48.40
N ARG A 5 2.11 -0.34 49.07
CA ARG A 5 1.52 -1.54 48.44
C ARG A 5 0.38 -1.25 47.46
N ILE A 6 -0.32 -0.12 47.58
CA ILE A 6 -1.49 0.20 46.75
C ILE A 6 -1.08 0.83 45.39
N LEU A 7 0.06 1.52 45.36
CA LEU A 7 0.61 2.14 44.13
C LEU A 7 1.18 1.11 43.14
N TYR A 8 1.71 -0.02 43.62
CA TYR A 8 2.28 -1.05 42.74
C TYR A 8 1.22 -1.89 42.02
N SER A 9 0.07 -2.16 42.66
CA SER A 9 -1.00 -2.96 42.08
C SER A 9 -1.73 -2.26 40.93
N SER A 10 -1.75 -0.92 40.94
CA SER A 10 -2.38 -0.10 39.90
C SER A 10 -1.47 0.08 38.67
N LEU A 11 -0.14 0.08 38.85
CA LEU A 11 0.84 0.11 37.75
C LEU A 11 0.92 -1.21 36.96
N LEU A 12 0.76 -2.37 37.62
CA LEU A 12 0.74 -3.67 36.92
C LEU A 12 -0.53 -3.87 36.07
N ALA A 13 -1.67 -3.32 36.49
CA ALA A 13 -2.92 -3.48 35.75
C ALA A 13 -2.92 -2.75 34.40
N VAL A 14 -2.24 -1.60 34.29
CA VAL A 14 -2.12 -0.84 33.03
C VAL A 14 -1.13 -1.52 32.06
N ALA A 15 -0.05 -2.12 32.57
CA ALA A 15 0.88 -2.89 31.76
C ALA A 15 0.23 -4.17 31.17
N LEU A 16 -0.65 -4.83 31.92
CA LEU A 16 -1.37 -6.04 31.47
C LEU A 16 -2.49 -5.74 30.47
N LEU A 17 -3.08 -4.54 30.49
CA LEU A 17 -4.15 -4.14 29.56
C LEU A 17 -3.64 -3.53 28.24
N THR A 18 -2.42 -3.00 28.22
CA THR A 18 -1.82 -2.37 27.01
C THR A 18 -1.08 -3.36 26.11
N GLN A 19 -0.55 -4.44 26.68
CA GLN A 19 0.08 -5.54 25.94
C GLN A 19 -0.84 -6.22 24.90
N PRO A 20 -2.09 -6.60 25.22
CA PRO A 20 -2.98 -7.22 24.23
C PRO A 20 -3.34 -6.25 23.10
N ALA A 21 -3.54 -4.96 23.40
CA ALA A 21 -3.84 -3.96 22.38
C ALA A 21 -2.67 -3.72 21.42
N PHE A 22 -1.43 -3.71 21.92
CA PHE A 22 -0.23 -3.58 21.08
C PHE A 22 -0.04 -4.81 20.18
N ALA A 23 -0.18 -6.02 20.73
CA ALA A 23 -0.07 -7.26 19.98
C ALA A 23 -1.16 -7.39 18.90
N GLN A 24 -2.41 -7.02 19.21
CA GLN A 24 -3.52 -7.00 18.26
C GLN A 24 -3.30 -5.99 17.12
N ASN A 25 -2.82 -4.78 17.45
CA ASN A 25 -2.48 -3.77 16.44
C ASN A 25 -1.38 -4.27 15.50
N LYS A 26 -0.33 -4.88 16.06
CA LYS A 26 0.78 -5.43 15.27
C LYS A 26 0.33 -6.56 14.35
N ALA A 27 -0.50 -7.47 14.84
CA ALA A 27 -1.06 -8.56 14.05
C ALA A 27 -1.97 -8.05 12.92
N ALA A 28 -2.80 -7.05 13.20
CA ALA A 28 -3.67 -6.42 12.19
C ALA A 28 -2.84 -5.73 11.09
N ILE A 29 -1.79 -5.00 11.46
CA ILE A 29 -0.86 -4.38 10.50
C ILE A 29 -0.15 -5.45 9.68
N GLY A 30 0.38 -6.50 10.31
CA GLY A 30 1.07 -7.59 9.61
C GLY A 30 0.17 -8.30 8.60
N LYS A 31 -1.08 -8.59 8.96
CA LYS A 31 -2.08 -9.13 8.04
C LYS A 31 -2.31 -8.18 6.86
N SER A 32 -2.55 -6.91 7.14
CA SER A 32 -2.80 -5.91 6.09
C SER A 32 -1.57 -5.70 5.19
N ALA A 33 -0.36 -5.70 5.74
CA ALA A 33 0.88 -5.64 4.96
C ALA A 33 1.03 -6.86 4.03
N SER A 34 0.66 -8.05 4.49
CA SER A 34 0.67 -9.28 3.66
C SER A 34 -0.35 -9.23 2.52
N GLU A 35 -1.55 -8.70 2.77
CA GLU A 35 -2.56 -8.50 1.73
C GLU A 35 -2.11 -7.43 0.73
N PHE A 36 -1.53 -6.35 1.22
CA PHE A 36 -0.96 -5.28 0.41
C PHE A 36 0.21 -5.77 -0.46
N LEU A 37 1.05 -6.66 0.06
CA LEU A 37 2.14 -7.32 -0.69
C LEU A 37 1.60 -8.08 -1.91
N LYS A 38 0.46 -8.76 -1.80
CA LYS A 38 -0.15 -9.48 -2.94
C LYS A 38 -0.60 -8.52 -4.05
N LEU A 39 -1.21 -7.40 -3.68
CA LEU A 39 -1.60 -6.35 -4.63
C LEU A 39 -0.36 -5.71 -5.26
N SER A 40 0.66 -5.43 -4.46
CA SER A 40 1.96 -4.90 -4.90
C SER A 40 2.60 -5.82 -5.95
N GLY A 41 2.71 -7.12 -5.65
CA GLY A 41 3.25 -8.09 -6.59
C GLY A 41 2.41 -8.23 -7.87
N SER A 42 1.09 -8.05 -7.79
CA SER A 42 0.21 -8.05 -8.95
C SER A 42 0.45 -6.82 -9.84
N LEU A 43 0.65 -5.64 -9.25
CA LEU A 43 1.01 -4.42 -9.97
C LEU A 43 2.35 -4.59 -10.70
N ALA A 44 3.38 -5.07 -9.99
CA ALA A 44 4.71 -5.31 -10.55
C ALA A 44 4.65 -6.30 -11.73
N ALA A 45 3.85 -7.37 -11.61
CA ALA A 45 3.64 -8.32 -12.70
C ALA A 45 2.96 -7.68 -13.92
N SER A 46 1.90 -6.88 -13.70
CA SER A 46 1.23 -6.12 -14.78
C SER A 46 2.16 -5.11 -15.43
N LEU A 47 2.98 -4.39 -14.65
CA LEU A 47 3.97 -3.46 -15.16
C LEU A 47 5.03 -4.17 -16.02
N ALA A 48 5.51 -5.34 -15.57
CA ALA A 48 6.46 -6.14 -16.33
C ALA A 48 5.85 -6.64 -17.66
N ASP A 49 4.59 -7.06 -17.67
CA ASP A 49 3.91 -7.51 -18.88
C ASP A 49 3.67 -6.35 -19.87
N LEU A 50 3.16 -5.21 -19.39
CA LEU A 50 3.00 -4.00 -20.20
C LEU A 50 4.33 -3.50 -20.77
N THR A 51 5.40 -3.57 -19.98
CA THR A 51 6.76 -3.25 -20.43
C THR A 51 7.22 -4.21 -21.53
N LYS A 52 6.94 -5.51 -21.43
CA LYS A 52 7.25 -6.44 -22.54
C LYS A 52 6.46 -6.09 -23.80
N ARG A 53 5.17 -5.78 -23.67
CA ARG A 53 4.30 -5.41 -24.80
C ARG A 53 4.74 -4.15 -25.53
N THR A 54 5.40 -3.20 -24.86
CA THR A 54 6.00 -2.03 -25.55
C THR A 54 7.00 -2.40 -26.64
N LYS A 55 7.65 -3.58 -26.56
CA LYS A 55 8.65 -4.01 -27.54
C LYS A 55 8.04 -4.44 -28.87
N THR A 56 6.80 -4.94 -28.84
CA THR A 56 6.10 -5.51 -30.00
C THR A 56 4.86 -4.71 -30.42
N ALA A 57 4.55 -3.64 -29.70
CA ALA A 57 3.41 -2.78 -29.99
C ALA A 57 3.59 -1.97 -31.29
N SER A 58 2.47 -1.59 -31.91
CA SER A 58 2.46 -0.61 -32.99
C SER A 58 3.08 0.72 -32.52
N PRO A 59 3.63 1.58 -33.41
CA PRO A 59 4.23 2.84 -32.99
C PRO A 59 3.32 3.70 -32.10
N ASN A 60 2.03 3.81 -32.46
CA ASN A 60 1.04 4.54 -31.67
C ASN A 60 0.79 3.91 -30.29
N ASP A 61 0.53 2.61 -30.24
CA ASP A 61 0.30 1.92 -28.96
C ASP A 61 1.54 1.93 -28.07
N LYS A 62 2.73 1.90 -28.68
CA LYS A 62 4.01 1.93 -27.97
C LYS A 62 4.20 3.23 -27.20
N ASP A 63 3.87 4.37 -27.79
CA ASP A 63 3.99 5.65 -27.11
C ASP A 63 2.96 5.79 -25.99
N MET A 64 1.74 5.30 -26.18
CA MET A 64 0.75 5.20 -25.09
C MET A 64 1.25 4.28 -23.96
N LEU A 65 1.81 3.12 -24.31
CA LEU A 65 2.33 2.17 -23.31
C LEU A 65 3.54 2.70 -22.54
N LYS A 66 4.40 3.53 -23.15
CA LYS A 66 5.48 4.20 -22.40
C LYS A 66 4.92 5.12 -21.33
N LEU A 67 3.89 5.90 -21.64
CA LEU A 67 3.23 6.78 -20.68
C LEU A 67 2.57 5.97 -19.56
N VAL A 68 1.85 4.91 -19.92
CA VAL A 68 1.23 3.99 -18.96
C VAL A 68 2.29 3.38 -18.02
N THR A 69 3.35 2.80 -18.57
CA THR A 69 4.39 2.13 -17.78
C THR A 69 5.17 3.09 -16.90
N GLN A 70 5.43 4.33 -17.34
CA GLN A 70 6.04 5.36 -16.49
C GLN A 70 5.16 5.71 -15.29
N GLN A 71 3.87 5.90 -15.48
CA GLN A 71 2.96 6.23 -14.38
C GLN A 71 2.79 5.06 -13.41
N LEU A 72 2.66 3.84 -13.95
CA LEU A 72 2.61 2.62 -13.14
C LEU A 72 3.89 2.41 -12.34
N ALA A 73 5.07 2.70 -12.91
CA ALA A 73 6.35 2.61 -12.19
C ALA A 73 6.45 3.60 -11.02
N LEU A 74 5.89 4.80 -11.15
CA LEU A 74 5.83 5.76 -10.04
C LEU A 74 4.92 5.26 -8.92
N VAL A 75 3.77 4.68 -9.27
CA VAL A 75 2.87 4.05 -8.29
C VAL A 75 3.57 2.88 -7.61
N ASP A 76 4.21 2.01 -8.38
CA ASP A 76 4.95 0.83 -7.90
C ASP A 76 6.04 1.21 -6.89
N ALA A 77 6.89 2.19 -7.22
CA ALA A 77 7.93 2.68 -6.32
C ALA A 77 7.36 3.32 -5.03
N THR A 78 6.24 4.03 -5.13
CA THR A 78 5.57 4.62 -3.95
C THR A 78 4.94 3.54 -3.07
N ASN A 79 4.33 2.55 -3.73
CA ASN A 79 3.72 1.37 -3.14
C ASN A 79 4.75 0.52 -2.38
N ASP A 80 5.94 0.29 -2.94
CA ASP A 80 7.04 -0.40 -2.27
C ASP A 80 7.45 0.30 -0.96
N GLY A 81 7.48 1.63 -0.95
CA GLY A 81 7.75 2.40 0.27
C GLY A 81 6.67 2.23 1.35
N VAL A 82 5.40 2.12 0.96
CA VAL A 82 4.28 1.83 1.88
C VAL A 82 4.42 0.41 2.43
N LEU A 83 4.67 -0.56 1.56
CA LEU A 83 4.85 -1.96 1.93
C LEU A 83 6.02 -2.14 2.91
N ALA A 84 7.18 -1.55 2.62
CA ALA A 84 8.35 -1.62 3.48
C ALA A 84 8.05 -1.09 4.90
N LEU A 85 7.39 0.07 5.00
CA LEU A 85 6.98 0.62 6.29
C LEU A 85 5.91 -0.22 6.98
N GLY A 86 4.99 -0.84 6.23
CA GLY A 86 3.99 -1.77 6.76
C GLY A 86 4.63 -3.02 7.37
N VAL A 87 5.64 -3.59 6.70
CA VAL A 87 6.42 -4.73 7.21
C VAL A 87 7.20 -4.32 8.46
N VAL A 88 7.91 -3.19 8.42
CA VAL A 88 8.65 -2.67 9.59
C VAL A 88 7.70 -2.44 10.77
N ALA A 89 6.53 -1.85 10.55
CA ALA A 89 5.53 -1.66 11.60
C ALA A 89 5.04 -2.99 12.20
N ALA A 90 4.97 -4.05 11.39
CA ALA A 90 4.62 -5.40 11.82
C ALA A 90 5.77 -6.13 12.54
N GLU A 91 6.98 -5.59 12.58
CA GLU A 91 8.15 -6.22 13.20
C GLU A 91 8.64 -5.47 14.45
N VAL A 92 8.42 -4.16 14.52
CA VAL A 92 8.81 -3.30 15.65
C VAL A 92 8.32 -3.86 16.99
N ARG A 93 9.19 -3.80 18.00
CA ARG A 93 8.95 -4.36 19.35
C ARG A 93 8.56 -3.29 20.38
N ASP A 94 8.90 -2.03 20.11
CA ASP A 94 8.66 -0.89 20.99
C ASP A 94 7.45 -0.04 20.53
N ALA A 95 6.70 0.50 21.49
CA ALA A 95 5.49 1.28 21.20
C ALA A 95 5.77 2.70 20.67
N ALA A 96 6.86 3.32 21.10
CA ALA A 96 7.27 4.64 20.62
C ALA A 96 7.77 4.53 19.17
N ASP A 97 8.60 3.52 18.88
CA ASP A 97 9.04 3.23 17.50
C ASP A 97 7.86 2.91 16.58
N LEU A 98 6.88 2.12 17.06
CA LEU A 98 5.69 1.81 16.26
C LEU A 98 4.91 3.08 15.92
N THR A 99 4.85 4.04 16.84
CA THR A 99 4.20 5.34 16.61
C THR A 99 4.91 6.13 15.51
N ILE A 100 6.24 6.15 15.52
CA ILE A 100 7.05 6.83 14.50
C ILE A 100 6.84 6.17 13.13
N VAL A 101 6.93 4.84 13.06
CA VAL A 101 6.73 4.11 11.80
C VAL A 101 5.32 4.31 11.27
N LYS A 102 4.29 4.28 12.13
CA LYS A 102 2.90 4.58 11.74
C LYS A 102 2.75 5.99 11.15
N LYS A 103 3.44 7.00 11.70
CA LYS A 103 3.42 8.37 11.15
C LYS A 103 4.04 8.42 9.74
N HIS A 104 5.18 7.76 9.54
CA HIS A 104 5.80 7.68 8.21
C HIS A 104 4.95 6.89 7.22
N LEU A 105 4.34 5.78 7.67
CA LEU A 105 3.42 4.97 6.89
C LEU A 105 2.21 5.80 6.45
N ALA A 106 1.60 6.56 7.36
CA ALA A 106 0.48 7.44 7.03
C ALA A 106 0.85 8.49 5.98
N ASN A 107 2.02 9.13 6.09
CA ASN A 107 2.48 10.09 5.09
C ASN A 107 2.68 9.44 3.71
N ARG A 108 3.26 8.23 3.66
CA ARG A 108 3.42 7.48 2.41
C ARG A 108 2.10 7.03 1.84
N CYS A 109 1.14 6.66 2.67
CA CYS A 109 -0.22 6.32 2.26
C CYS A 109 -0.98 7.50 1.68
N ILE A 110 -0.81 8.72 2.22
CA ILE A 110 -1.38 9.95 1.63
C ILE A 110 -0.79 10.17 0.23
N ALA A 111 0.54 10.06 0.10
CA ALA A 111 1.21 10.19 -1.19
C ALA A 111 0.75 9.12 -2.19
N LEU A 112 0.65 7.86 -1.76
CA LEU A 112 0.15 6.77 -2.57
C LEU A 112 -1.28 7.04 -3.03
N LYS A 113 -2.18 7.43 -2.12
CA LYS A 113 -3.58 7.75 -2.45
C LYS A 113 -3.68 8.86 -3.50
N SER A 114 -2.95 9.96 -3.31
CA SER A 114 -2.92 11.07 -4.28
C SER A 114 -2.42 10.61 -5.64
N LEU A 115 -1.40 9.75 -5.66
CA LEU A 115 -0.82 9.23 -6.89
C LEU A 115 -1.79 8.26 -7.58
N THR A 116 -2.38 7.32 -6.85
CA THR A 116 -3.33 6.34 -7.39
C THR A 116 -4.60 7.00 -7.93
N ASP A 117 -5.10 8.05 -7.28
CA ASP A 117 -6.28 8.81 -7.75
C ASP A 117 -6.00 9.56 -9.06
N GLY A 118 -4.80 10.12 -9.20
CA GLY A 118 -4.35 10.78 -10.44
C GLY A 118 -4.06 9.78 -11.56
N THR A 119 -3.24 8.76 -11.27
CA THR A 119 -2.85 7.72 -12.22
C THR A 119 -4.06 6.92 -12.70
N GLY A 120 -5.00 6.57 -11.82
CA GLY A 120 -6.22 5.85 -12.20
C GLY A 120 -7.03 6.58 -13.27
N LYS A 121 -7.21 7.91 -13.14
CA LYS A 121 -7.89 8.73 -14.14
C LYS A 121 -7.09 8.85 -15.44
N TYR A 122 -5.79 9.06 -15.31
CA TYR A 122 -4.88 9.20 -16.45
C TYR A 122 -4.82 7.94 -17.31
N LEU A 123 -4.68 6.77 -16.68
CA LEU A 123 -4.70 5.47 -17.37
C LEU A 123 -6.03 5.26 -18.11
N GLY A 124 -7.16 5.59 -17.47
CA GLY A 124 -8.47 5.52 -18.11
C GLY A 124 -8.56 6.34 -19.40
N SER A 125 -7.93 7.52 -19.44
CA SER A 125 -7.85 8.35 -20.64
C SER A 125 -6.95 7.76 -21.73
N LEU A 126 -5.85 7.10 -21.36
CA LEU A 126 -4.89 6.53 -22.32
C LEU A 126 -5.41 5.24 -22.96
N VAL A 127 -6.15 4.43 -22.20
CA VAL A 127 -6.68 3.15 -22.66
C VAL A 127 -7.55 3.29 -23.91
N SER A 128 -8.33 4.36 -24.02
CA SER A 128 -9.19 4.63 -25.17
C SER A 128 -8.42 4.86 -26.48
N ASN A 129 -7.11 5.12 -26.41
CA ASN A 129 -6.24 5.37 -27.56
C ASN A 129 -5.38 4.16 -27.95
N ILE A 130 -5.52 3.03 -27.24
CA ILE A 130 -4.79 1.79 -27.52
C ILE A 130 -5.68 0.88 -28.38
N ALA A 131 -5.20 0.48 -29.54
CA ALA A 131 -5.96 -0.38 -30.46
C ALA A 131 -5.92 -1.87 -30.05
N ALA A 132 -4.80 -2.30 -29.48
CA ALA A 132 -4.59 -3.69 -29.10
C ALA A 132 -5.45 -4.08 -27.88
N VAL A 133 -6.53 -4.85 -28.11
CA VAL A 133 -7.51 -5.27 -27.09
C VAL A 133 -6.85 -5.95 -25.89
N ALA A 134 -5.89 -6.86 -26.13
CA ALA A 134 -5.17 -7.54 -25.06
C ALA A 134 -4.38 -6.56 -24.19
N THR A 135 -3.80 -5.51 -24.80
CA THR A 135 -3.06 -4.47 -24.08
C THR A 135 -4.01 -3.60 -23.27
N VAL A 136 -5.14 -3.20 -23.85
CA VAL A 136 -6.22 -2.49 -23.13
C VAL A 136 -6.64 -3.26 -21.88
N ALA A 137 -6.84 -4.59 -22.00
CA ALA A 137 -7.23 -5.42 -20.87
C ALA A 137 -6.18 -5.40 -19.75
N GLU A 138 -4.89 -5.50 -20.08
CA GLU A 138 -3.83 -5.46 -19.07
C GLU A 138 -3.66 -4.07 -18.44
N VAL A 139 -3.85 -2.99 -19.21
CA VAL A 139 -3.83 -1.62 -18.66
C VAL A 139 -5.02 -1.39 -17.73
N LYS A 140 -6.22 -1.87 -18.07
CA LYS A 140 -7.40 -1.81 -17.18
C LYS A 140 -7.20 -2.61 -15.90
N LYS A 141 -6.64 -3.81 -16.00
CA LYS A 141 -6.25 -4.60 -14.82
C LYS A 141 -5.26 -3.86 -13.94
N ALA A 142 -4.22 -3.25 -14.53
CA ALA A 142 -3.27 -2.43 -13.78
C ALA A 142 -3.95 -1.22 -13.12
N GLN A 143 -4.87 -0.55 -13.82
CA GLN A 143 -5.68 0.54 -13.30
C GLN A 143 -6.52 0.10 -12.09
N ASP A 144 -7.19 -1.04 -12.16
CA ASP A 144 -7.98 -1.59 -11.05
C ASP A 144 -7.09 -1.87 -9.83
N ILE A 145 -5.89 -2.42 -10.04
CA ILE A 145 -4.92 -2.66 -8.97
C ILE A 145 -4.48 -1.33 -8.33
N VAL A 146 -4.18 -0.30 -9.14
CA VAL A 146 -3.81 1.05 -8.66
C VAL A 146 -4.92 1.63 -7.77
N VAL A 147 -6.18 1.52 -8.18
CA VAL A 147 -7.33 1.98 -7.38
C VAL A 147 -7.45 1.20 -6.07
N GLN A 148 -7.30 -0.13 -6.11
CA GLN A 148 -7.32 -0.98 -4.92
C GLN A 148 -6.20 -0.64 -3.93
N LEU A 149 -4.99 -0.34 -4.42
CA LEU A 149 -3.86 0.08 -3.58
C LEU A 149 -4.16 1.37 -2.82
N GLY A 150 -4.74 2.39 -3.48
CA GLY A 150 -5.12 3.64 -2.85
C GLY A 150 -6.24 3.53 -1.81
N GLN A 151 -7.04 2.47 -1.90
CA GLN A 151 -8.15 2.18 -0.99
C GLN A 151 -7.80 1.15 0.09
N HIS A 152 -6.62 0.54 0.03
CA HIS A 152 -6.28 -0.59 0.88
C HIS A 152 -6.30 -0.25 2.37
N ALA A 153 -6.68 -1.24 3.20
CA ALA A 153 -6.84 -1.08 4.65
C ALA A 153 -5.54 -0.71 5.38
N LEU A 154 -4.38 -1.05 4.81
CA LEU A 154 -3.07 -0.65 5.34
C LEU A 154 -2.92 0.89 5.36
N CYS A 155 -3.51 1.56 4.37
CA CYS A 155 -3.52 3.00 4.25
C CYS A 155 -4.79 3.67 4.76
N ASN A 156 -5.86 2.89 4.96
CA ASN A 156 -7.14 3.36 5.49
C ASN A 156 -7.64 2.44 6.62
N PRO A 157 -6.95 2.37 7.78
CA PRO A 157 -7.37 1.55 8.91
C PRO A 157 -8.62 2.17 9.55
N GLY A 158 -9.79 1.89 8.99
CA GLY A 158 -11.07 2.43 9.47
C GLY A 158 -12.21 2.44 8.45
N SER A 159 -11.93 2.28 7.16
CA SER A 159 -12.96 2.24 6.10
C SER A 159 -13.74 0.92 6.01
N GLY A 160 -13.52 -0.01 6.96
CA GLY A 160 -14.20 -1.30 7.06
C GLY A 160 -15.17 -1.41 8.25
N LYS A 161 -15.76 -0.29 8.67
CA LYS A 161 -16.90 -0.27 9.60
C LYS A 161 -18.19 0.01 8.85
#